data_AF-A0A3Q0SKJ3-F1
#
_entry.id   AF-A0A3Q0SKJ3-F1
#
_cell.length_a   1.000
_cell.length_b   1.000
_cell.length_c   1.000
_cell.angle_alpha   90.00
_cell.angle_beta   90.00
_cell.angle_gamma   90.00
#
_symmetry.space_group_name_H-M   'P 1'
#
loop_
_entity.id
_entity.type
_entity.pdbx_description
1 polymer ?
#
loop_
_entity_poly.entity_id
_entity_poly.type
_entity_poly.pdbx_seq_one_letter_code
_entity_poly.pdbx_strand_id
1 'polypeptide(L)'
;MSWLSPVQWAKWTWSAVTGASADDGQSGAKDNREDIGQVSTNKFFALEQLLTGWVDDHHGGHATDEEKLASSVGVKPEKDQNSRKTGGSHPYQRGGTRLCHSHSQVLHVISVFIFFASVDCKYLTNFKSCTQFMLTGNVFFQIITKEVEVSDWKKKYEDCRKEVDEMRKIVAEYEKTIAQMIEDEQRNTLSAQKALHAVTMEKDAALADLNSVERSLSDVFRRYENMKSTLEGFKKNEEVLKKCAQEYLARVKQEEQRYQTLKLHAEEKLDKANEEIAQVRSKAGAENMALTASLRKEQMKNESLEQALLQKNQEIEELTKICDELIAKMGKTD
;
A
#
# COMPACT_ATOMS: atom_id res chain seq x y z
N MET A 1 -29.29 -53.39 3.79
CA MET A 1 -29.25 -52.26 4.73
C MET A 1 -28.80 -51.02 3.97
N SER A 2 -29.74 -50.14 3.62
CA SER A 2 -29.44 -48.93 2.84
C SER A 2 -28.88 -47.85 3.75
N TRP A 3 -27.67 -47.38 3.44
CA TRP A 3 -27.05 -46.24 4.11
C TRP A 3 -27.82 -44.97 3.73
N LEU A 4 -28.04 -44.08 4.71
CA LEU A 4 -28.71 -42.79 4.50
C LEU A 4 -27.88 -41.93 3.53
N SER A 5 -28.55 -41.23 2.61
CA SER A 5 -27.93 -40.20 1.78
C SER A 5 -27.27 -39.13 2.67
N PRO A 6 -26.14 -38.52 2.28
CA PRO A 6 -25.44 -37.48 3.07
C PRO A 6 -26.38 -36.37 3.58
N VAL A 7 -27.40 -36.00 2.80
CA VAL A 7 -28.40 -35.00 3.18
C VAL A 7 -29.36 -35.51 4.27
N GLN A 8 -29.70 -36.78 4.22
CA GLN A 8 -30.53 -37.43 5.23
C GLN A 8 -29.75 -37.65 6.53
N TRP A 9 -28.44 -37.92 6.43
CA TRP A 9 -27.55 -37.97 7.59
C TRP A 9 -27.40 -36.59 8.24
N ALA A 10 -27.28 -35.53 7.44
CA ALA A 10 -27.26 -34.15 7.93
C ALA A 10 -28.59 -33.75 8.58
N LYS A 11 -29.74 -34.10 7.99
CA LYS A 11 -31.06 -33.84 8.61
C LYS A 11 -31.26 -34.62 9.90
N TRP A 12 -30.83 -35.88 9.96
CA TRP A 12 -30.97 -36.70 11.15
C TRP A 12 -30.05 -36.24 12.28
N THR A 13 -28.79 -35.91 11.99
CA THR A 13 -27.86 -35.33 12.97
C THR A 13 -28.34 -33.97 13.47
N TRP A 14 -28.93 -33.16 12.59
CA TRP A 14 -29.59 -31.93 12.98
C TRP A 14 -30.78 -32.18 13.91
N SER A 15 -31.68 -33.12 13.59
CA SER A 15 -32.84 -33.46 14.42
C SER A 15 -32.46 -34.06 15.79
N ALA A 16 -31.36 -34.82 15.84
CA ALA A 16 -30.80 -35.37 17.09
C ALA A 16 -30.11 -34.30 17.96
N VAL A 17 -29.48 -33.30 17.32
CA VAL A 17 -28.84 -32.15 17.99
C VAL A 17 -29.87 -31.12 18.49
N THR A 18 -30.98 -30.95 17.77
CA THR A 18 -32.03 -29.98 18.13
C THR A 18 -33.15 -30.59 18.98
N GLY A 19 -33.16 -31.91 19.16
CA GLY A 19 -34.15 -32.61 20.01
C GLY A 19 -35.60 -32.52 19.51
N ALA A 20 -35.81 -32.33 18.21
CA ALA A 20 -37.16 -32.25 17.65
C ALA A 20 -37.68 -33.65 17.34
N SER A 21 -38.26 -34.31 18.35
CA SER A 21 -39.16 -35.44 18.16
C SER A 21 -40.54 -34.86 17.82
N ALA A 22 -41.11 -35.29 16.70
CA ALA A 22 -42.52 -35.08 16.43
C ALA A 22 -43.32 -36.03 17.32
N ASP A 23 -44.05 -35.54 18.32
CA ASP A 23 -45.42 -35.97 18.64
C ASP A 23 -46.10 -35.04 19.66
N ASP A 24 -47.43 -35.02 19.58
CA ASP A 24 -48.43 -34.22 20.29
C ASP A 24 -48.47 -34.40 21.83
N GLY A 25 -48.92 -33.35 22.53
CA GLY A 25 -49.70 -33.50 23.78
C GLY A 25 -49.02 -33.29 25.15
N GLN A 26 -49.02 -32.03 25.61
CA GLN A 26 -49.40 -31.53 26.95
C GLN A 26 -48.80 -32.11 28.26
N SER A 27 -47.96 -31.32 28.95
CA SER A 27 -48.18 -30.72 30.29
C SER A 27 -46.83 -30.28 30.93
N GLY A 28 -46.89 -29.28 31.81
CA GLY A 28 -45.82 -28.31 32.04
C GLY A 28 -44.66 -28.71 32.96
N ALA A 29 -43.54 -28.02 32.78
CA ALA A 29 -42.62 -27.57 33.82
C ALA A 29 -41.65 -26.54 33.23
N LYS A 30 -41.52 -25.38 33.90
CA LYS A 30 -40.57 -24.30 33.60
C LYS A 30 -39.12 -24.83 33.61
N ASP A 31 -38.34 -24.57 32.55
CA ASP A 31 -36.97 -24.06 32.73
C ASP A 31 -36.38 -23.43 31.45
N ASN A 32 -35.53 -22.44 31.66
CA ASN A 32 -34.94 -21.51 30.70
C ASN A 32 -34.15 -22.19 29.56
N ARG A 33 -34.79 -22.46 28.40
CA ARG A 33 -34.13 -23.07 27.22
C ARG A 33 -34.39 -22.38 25.88
N GLU A 34 -34.95 -21.17 25.85
CA GLU A 34 -35.34 -20.54 24.57
C GLU A 34 -34.32 -19.54 23.99
N ASP A 35 -33.33 -19.06 24.75
CA ASP A 35 -32.43 -17.99 24.24
C ASP A 35 -31.15 -18.46 23.50
N ILE A 36 -30.78 -19.74 23.59
CA ILE A 36 -29.48 -20.22 23.04
C ILE A 36 -29.60 -20.64 21.56
N GLY A 37 -30.80 -21.03 21.12
CA GLY A 37 -31.04 -21.49 19.74
C GLY A 37 -31.03 -20.35 18.72
N GLN A 38 -31.69 -19.23 19.03
CA GLN A 38 -31.82 -18.08 18.12
C GLN A 38 -30.50 -17.32 17.93
N VAL A 39 -29.64 -17.27 18.95
CA VAL A 39 -28.33 -16.61 18.89
C VAL A 39 -27.34 -17.40 18.01
N SER A 40 -27.44 -18.73 17.99
CA SER A 40 -26.59 -19.57 17.13
C SER A 40 -27.01 -19.54 15.66
N THR A 41 -28.31 -19.54 15.36
CA THR A 41 -28.82 -19.42 13.99
C THR A 41 -28.49 -18.07 13.37
N ASN A 42 -28.57 -16.98 14.13
CA ASN A 42 -28.20 -15.64 13.65
C ASN A 42 -26.69 -15.51 13.42
N LYS A 43 -25.84 -16.19 14.21
CA LYS A 43 -24.39 -16.21 14.01
C LYS A 43 -23.96 -17.03 12.79
N PHE A 44 -24.65 -18.14 12.50
CA PHE A 44 -24.35 -18.96 11.33
C PHE A 44 -24.76 -18.25 10.02
N PHE A 45 -25.96 -17.65 9.98
CA PHE A 45 -26.41 -16.83 8.84
C PHE A 45 -25.52 -15.58 8.63
N ALA A 46 -25.03 -14.96 9.71
CA ALA A 46 -24.09 -13.84 9.61
C ALA A 46 -22.71 -14.25 9.08
N LEU A 47 -22.24 -15.47 9.39
CA LEU A 47 -21.00 -16.01 8.84
C LEU A 47 -21.17 -16.36 7.35
N GLU A 48 -22.33 -16.89 6.95
CA GLU A 48 -22.64 -17.22 5.57
C GLU A 48 -22.73 -15.97 4.68
N GLN A 49 -23.34 -14.87 5.17
CA GLN A 49 -23.35 -13.57 4.47
C GLN A 49 -21.95 -12.95 4.34
N LEU A 50 -21.08 -13.09 5.35
CA LEU A 50 -19.70 -12.60 5.33
C LEU A 50 -18.80 -13.39 4.37
N LEU A 51 -19.07 -14.69 4.16
CA LEU A 51 -18.32 -15.53 3.23
C LEU A 51 -18.77 -15.33 1.77
N THR A 52 -20.06 -15.04 1.53
CA THR A 52 -20.57 -14.76 0.17
C THR A 52 -20.20 -13.36 -0.35
N GLY A 53 -19.88 -12.40 0.53
CA GLY A 53 -19.48 -11.04 0.14
C GLY A 53 -18.04 -10.89 -0.37
N TRP A 54 -17.27 -11.98 -0.44
CA TRP A 54 -15.87 -11.99 -0.90
C TRP A 54 -15.69 -12.56 -2.32
N VAL A 55 -16.79 -12.90 -3.01
CA VAL A 55 -16.78 -13.35 -4.40
C VAL A 55 -17.53 -12.33 -5.24
N ASP A 56 -16.90 -11.18 -5.49
CA ASP A 56 -17.08 -10.33 -6.67
C ASP A 56 -16.42 -8.97 -6.42
N ASP A 57 -15.11 -8.86 -6.73
CA ASP A 57 -14.51 -7.59 -7.21
C ASP A 57 -13.07 -7.75 -7.73
N HIS A 58 -12.81 -8.88 -8.39
CA HIS A 58 -11.67 -8.98 -9.29
C HIS A 58 -12.19 -9.57 -10.58
N HIS A 59 -12.34 -8.77 -11.64
CA HIS A 59 -11.99 -9.06 -13.05
C HIS A 59 -12.29 -7.85 -13.95
N GLY A 60 -11.24 -7.33 -14.60
CA GLY A 60 -11.29 -6.45 -15.78
C GLY A 60 -10.86 -5.01 -15.49
N GLY A 61 -9.74 -4.47 -15.95
CA GLY A 61 -8.74 -4.91 -16.91
C GLY A 61 -8.20 -3.68 -17.63
N HIS A 62 -6.91 -3.35 -17.45
CA HIS A 62 -6.03 -2.94 -18.56
C HIS A 62 -4.58 -2.90 -18.08
N ALA A 63 -3.76 -3.71 -18.73
CA ALA A 63 -2.32 -3.61 -18.73
C ALA A 63 -1.88 -2.37 -19.54
N THR A 64 -0.78 -1.74 -19.15
CA THR A 64 0.29 -1.27 -20.05
C THR A 64 1.56 -0.96 -19.24
N ASP A 65 2.56 -1.81 -19.45
CA ASP A 65 4.00 -1.58 -19.56
C ASP A 65 4.79 -0.89 -18.43
N GLU A 66 5.39 -1.74 -17.59
CA GLU A 66 6.73 -1.48 -17.05
C GLU A 66 7.82 -1.87 -18.07
N GLU A 67 8.94 -1.15 -18.00
CA GLU A 67 10.27 -1.44 -18.55
C GLU A 67 10.59 -1.16 -20.04
N LYS A 68 11.14 0.03 -20.27
CA LYS A 68 12.40 0.35 -20.99
C LYS A 68 12.51 1.89 -20.91
N LEU A 69 13.47 2.51 -20.22
CA LEU A 69 14.89 2.50 -20.53
C LEU A 69 15.68 3.01 -19.32
N ALA A 70 16.56 2.16 -18.78
CA ALA A 70 17.76 2.61 -18.10
C ALA A 70 18.91 1.73 -18.61
N SER A 71 19.75 2.26 -19.49
CA SER A 71 21.21 2.03 -19.45
C SER A 71 21.95 2.86 -20.49
N SER A 72 22.94 3.61 -19.97
CA SER A 72 24.26 3.92 -20.53
C SER A 72 24.37 4.63 -21.88
N VAL A 73 25.01 5.80 -21.88
CA VAL A 73 26.45 5.95 -22.15
C VAL A 73 26.83 7.42 -21.91
N GLY A 74 27.83 7.64 -21.04
CA GLY A 74 28.49 8.93 -20.98
C GLY A 74 29.45 9.08 -22.15
N VAL A 75 29.42 10.23 -22.83
CA VAL A 75 30.59 10.78 -23.52
C VAL A 75 30.59 12.30 -23.36
N LYS A 76 31.76 12.76 -22.92
CA LYS A 76 32.38 14.08 -22.86
C LYS A 76 31.87 15.19 -23.80
N PRO A 77 32.19 16.46 -23.43
CA PRO A 77 31.98 17.64 -24.26
C PRO A 77 33.18 17.91 -25.19
N GLU A 78 32.89 18.33 -26.42
CA GLU A 78 33.78 19.06 -27.34
C GLU A 78 32.91 20.19 -27.93
N LYS A 79 33.21 21.48 -27.78
CA LYS A 79 34.46 22.23 -28.02
C LYS A 79 34.90 22.14 -29.48
N ASP A 80 34.60 23.22 -30.21
CA ASP A 80 35.37 23.86 -31.29
C ASP A 80 34.38 24.58 -32.24
N GLN A 81 34.61 25.78 -32.74
CA GLN A 81 35.84 26.55 -32.95
C GLN A 81 35.41 28.04 -33.06
N ASN A 82 36.10 28.96 -32.39
CA ASN A 82 37.17 29.79 -32.98
C ASN A 82 36.60 30.85 -33.94
N SER A 83 36.68 32.15 -33.67
CA SER A 83 37.96 32.86 -33.62
C SER A 83 37.92 34.16 -32.80
N ARG A 84 38.88 34.26 -31.89
CA ARG A 84 39.37 35.48 -31.24
C ARG A 84 40.37 36.20 -32.14
N LYS A 85 40.47 37.53 -31.91
CA LYS A 85 41.56 38.47 -32.25
C LYS A 85 41.61 38.83 -33.75
N THR A 86 41.74 40.09 -34.14
CA THR A 86 42.79 41.09 -33.81
C THR A 86 42.21 42.51 -34.05
N GLY A 87 42.52 43.59 -33.33
CA GLY A 87 43.84 44.03 -32.89
C GLY A 87 44.64 44.54 -34.09
N GLY A 88 44.32 45.72 -34.64
CA GLY A 88 44.97 46.25 -35.84
C GLY A 88 44.82 47.75 -35.97
N SER A 89 45.67 48.47 -35.27
CA SER A 89 45.98 49.88 -35.48
C SER A 89 46.60 50.11 -36.87
N HIS A 90 46.55 51.37 -37.32
CA HIS A 90 47.51 52.02 -38.23
C HIS A 90 47.29 51.83 -39.77
N PRO A 91 47.88 52.69 -40.62
CA PRO A 91 47.72 54.14 -40.72
C PRO A 91 47.59 54.63 -42.19
N TYR A 92 47.51 55.96 -42.35
CA TYR A 92 48.12 56.74 -43.43
C TYR A 92 47.47 56.82 -44.83
N GLN A 93 47.09 58.07 -45.13
CA GLN A 93 47.30 58.82 -46.37
C GLN A 93 46.65 58.35 -47.67
N ARG A 94 45.79 59.23 -48.22
CA ARG A 94 45.93 59.67 -49.62
C ARG A 94 45.21 61.00 -49.91
N GLY A 95 45.95 61.90 -50.58
CA GLY A 95 45.46 63.07 -51.31
C GLY A 95 45.24 64.30 -50.41
N GLY A 96 46.08 65.33 -50.43
CA GLY A 96 46.51 66.03 -51.64
C GLY A 96 45.26 66.45 -52.41
N THR A 97 44.88 67.72 -52.54
CA THR A 97 45.75 68.81 -52.97
C THR A 97 44.94 70.11 -52.93
N ARG A 98 45.63 71.21 -52.63
CA ARG A 98 45.42 72.55 -53.19
C ARG A 98 43.97 73.04 -53.29
N LEU A 99 43.62 73.99 -52.41
CA LEU A 99 42.83 75.14 -52.81
C LEU A 99 43.44 76.44 -52.24
N CYS A 100 44.72 76.67 -52.55
CA CYS A 100 45.27 78.02 -52.65
C CYS A 100 45.41 78.34 -54.13
N HIS A 101 44.29 78.63 -54.80
CA HIS A 101 44.29 79.13 -56.19
C HIS A 101 43.51 80.44 -56.35
N SER A 102 42.85 80.95 -55.30
CA SER A 102 42.15 82.23 -55.36
C SER A 102 42.99 83.42 -54.85
N HIS A 103 44.11 83.19 -54.15
CA HIS A 103 44.96 84.29 -53.66
C HIS A 103 45.97 84.79 -54.71
N SER A 104 46.44 83.90 -55.60
CA SER A 104 47.42 84.25 -56.65
C SER A 104 46.81 85.09 -57.78
N GLN A 105 45.52 84.90 -58.07
CA GLN A 105 44.82 85.67 -59.12
C GLN A 105 44.45 87.07 -58.62
N VAL A 106 44.07 87.22 -57.35
CA VAL A 106 43.76 88.52 -56.75
C VAL A 106 45.03 89.38 -56.62
N LEU A 107 46.17 88.78 -56.21
CA LEU A 107 47.46 89.47 -56.17
C LEU A 107 47.98 89.87 -57.57
N HIS A 108 47.72 89.06 -58.59
CA HIS A 108 48.06 89.41 -59.98
C HIS A 108 47.23 90.60 -60.50
N VAL A 109 45.93 90.66 -60.20
CA VAL A 109 45.06 91.77 -60.64
C VAL A 109 45.40 93.06 -59.88
N ILE A 110 45.72 92.97 -58.58
CA ILE A 110 46.21 94.12 -57.79
C ILE A 110 47.59 94.58 -58.30
N SER A 111 48.49 93.66 -58.66
CA SER A 111 49.80 93.97 -59.24
C SER A 111 49.68 94.68 -60.60
N VAL A 112 48.76 94.24 -61.47
CA VAL A 112 48.47 94.91 -62.76
C VAL A 112 47.84 96.28 -62.54
N PHE A 113 46.97 96.43 -61.53
CA PHE A 113 46.38 97.72 -61.17
C PHE A 113 47.40 98.74 -60.66
N ILE A 114 48.33 98.31 -59.79
CA ILE A 114 49.42 99.14 -59.26
C ILE A 114 50.46 99.45 -60.34
N PHE A 115 50.74 98.49 -61.24
CA PHE A 115 51.66 98.67 -62.36
C PHE A 115 51.14 99.73 -63.34
N PHE A 116 49.84 99.70 -63.69
CA PHE A 116 49.22 100.74 -64.54
C PHE A 116 49.08 102.09 -63.83
N ALA A 117 48.96 102.13 -62.50
CA ALA A 117 48.97 103.38 -61.73
C ALA A 117 50.37 104.02 -61.60
N SER A 118 51.44 103.25 -61.81
CA SER A 118 52.84 103.70 -61.70
C SER A 118 53.49 104.07 -63.04
N VAL A 119 52.84 103.83 -64.17
CA VAL A 119 53.31 104.28 -65.50
C VAL A 119 52.98 105.76 -65.66
N ASP A 120 54.03 106.57 -65.89
CA ASP A 120 54.02 108.03 -66.05
C ASP A 120 52.74 108.62 -66.65
N CYS A 121 52.04 109.40 -65.82
CA CYS A 121 50.90 110.25 -66.12
C CYS A 121 51.31 111.46 -67.00
N LYS A 122 51.80 111.21 -68.23
CA LYS A 122 52.26 112.25 -69.17
C LYS A 122 51.62 112.22 -70.58
N TYR A 123 50.75 111.26 -70.90
CA TYR A 123 50.09 111.15 -72.21
C TYR A 123 48.57 110.89 -72.21
N LEU A 124 47.85 111.31 -71.15
CA LEU A 124 46.39 111.21 -71.11
C LEU A 124 45.74 112.60 -71.09
N THR A 125 45.76 113.30 -72.21
CA THR A 125 45.08 114.61 -72.40
C THR A 125 43.56 114.50 -72.56
N ASN A 126 42.93 113.53 -71.90
CA ASN A 126 41.49 113.45 -71.75
C ASN A 126 41.15 113.00 -70.33
N PHE A 127 40.62 113.93 -69.52
CA PHE A 127 40.01 113.68 -68.20
C PHE A 127 39.07 112.44 -68.20
N LYS A 128 38.49 112.12 -69.37
CA LYS A 128 37.61 110.97 -69.63
C LYS A 128 38.29 109.59 -69.53
N SER A 129 39.58 109.43 -69.88
CA SER A 129 40.22 108.09 -69.85
C SER A 129 40.74 107.70 -68.46
N CYS A 130 41.21 108.66 -67.65
CA CYS A 130 41.63 108.38 -66.27
C CYS A 130 40.42 108.11 -65.36
N THR A 131 39.33 108.85 -65.56
CA THR A 131 38.04 108.57 -64.90
C THR A 131 37.46 107.21 -65.32
N GLN A 132 37.55 106.82 -66.60
CA GLN A 132 37.17 105.48 -67.07
C GLN A 132 37.99 104.36 -66.42
N PHE A 133 39.31 104.53 -66.29
CA PHE A 133 40.18 103.53 -65.66
C PHE A 133 39.89 103.37 -64.15
N MET A 134 39.70 104.48 -63.43
CA MET A 134 39.33 104.47 -62.01
C MET A 134 37.92 103.87 -61.78
N LEU A 135 36.95 104.19 -62.64
CA LEU A 135 35.61 103.58 -62.62
C LEU A 135 35.68 102.07 -62.86
N THR A 136 36.45 101.65 -63.86
CA THR A 136 36.62 100.23 -64.21
C THR A 136 37.31 99.47 -63.06
N GLY A 137 38.31 100.06 -62.41
CA GLY A 137 38.97 99.49 -61.24
C GLY A 137 38.10 99.36 -60.01
N ASN A 138 37.24 100.36 -59.76
CA ASN A 138 36.27 100.31 -58.68
C ASN A 138 35.25 99.19 -58.92
N VAL A 139 34.77 99.03 -60.16
CA VAL A 139 33.88 97.92 -60.54
C VAL A 139 34.58 96.56 -60.35
N PHE A 140 35.83 96.41 -60.75
CA PHE A 140 36.59 95.16 -60.53
C PHE A 140 36.84 94.87 -59.05
N PHE A 141 37.22 95.87 -58.24
CA PHE A 141 37.40 95.72 -56.80
C PHE A 141 36.09 95.30 -56.11
N GLN A 142 34.97 95.89 -56.53
CA GLN A 142 33.64 95.54 -56.06
C GLN A 142 33.25 94.10 -56.45
N ILE A 143 33.57 93.66 -57.68
CA ILE A 143 33.36 92.29 -58.14
C ILE A 143 34.18 91.30 -57.30
N ILE A 144 35.47 91.55 -57.10
CA ILE A 144 36.35 90.67 -56.30
C ILE A 144 35.86 90.61 -54.84
N THR A 145 35.46 91.73 -54.25
CA THR A 145 34.93 91.76 -52.88
C THR A 145 33.64 90.93 -52.79
N LYS A 146 32.74 91.07 -53.78
CA LYS A 146 31.51 90.28 -53.85
C LYS A 146 31.79 88.79 -54.09
N GLU A 147 32.80 88.44 -54.88
CA GLU A 147 33.22 87.04 -55.08
C GLU A 147 33.80 86.42 -53.80
N VAL A 148 34.62 87.16 -53.04
CA VAL A 148 35.14 86.70 -51.73
C VAL A 148 34.00 86.53 -50.73
N GLU A 149 33.09 87.50 -50.63
CA GLU A 149 31.90 87.39 -49.77
C GLU A 149 31.05 86.16 -50.14
N VAL A 150 30.78 85.93 -51.43
CA VAL A 150 30.03 84.75 -51.92
C VAL A 150 30.78 83.46 -51.59
N SER A 151 32.11 83.43 -51.75
CA SER A 151 32.94 82.29 -51.39
C SER A 151 32.91 81.99 -49.89
N ASP A 152 32.97 83.01 -49.04
CA ASP A 152 32.90 82.87 -47.59
C ASP A 152 31.52 82.38 -47.13
N TRP A 153 30.44 82.91 -47.72
CA TRP A 153 29.08 82.43 -47.46
C TRP A 153 28.89 81.00 -47.92
N LYS A 154 29.46 80.62 -49.07
CA LYS A 154 29.43 79.24 -49.56
C LYS A 154 30.12 78.30 -48.59
N LYS A 155 31.29 78.67 -48.07
CA LYS A 155 32.01 77.89 -47.07
C LYS A 155 31.20 77.73 -45.77
N LYS A 156 30.66 78.84 -45.23
CA LYS A 156 29.80 78.81 -44.04
C LYS A 156 28.55 77.93 -44.23
N TYR A 157 27.94 77.99 -45.41
CA TYR A 157 26.82 77.12 -45.77
C TYR A 157 27.24 75.64 -45.84
N GLU A 158 28.37 75.33 -46.45
CA GLU A 158 28.90 73.97 -46.52
C GLU A 158 29.26 73.40 -45.15
N ASP A 159 29.82 74.21 -44.25
CA ASP A 159 30.16 73.78 -42.89
C ASP A 159 28.89 73.56 -42.04
N CYS A 160 27.92 74.48 -42.10
CA CYS A 160 26.61 74.30 -41.46
C CYS A 160 25.86 73.06 -42.00
N ARG A 161 25.92 72.81 -43.32
CA ARG A 161 25.34 71.61 -43.93
C ARG A 161 25.96 70.33 -43.37
N LYS A 162 27.29 70.28 -43.20
CA LYS A 162 27.98 69.12 -42.59
C LYS A 162 27.53 68.89 -41.15
N GLU A 163 27.42 69.95 -40.33
CA GLU A 163 26.94 69.84 -38.95
C GLU A 163 25.52 69.29 -38.88
N VAL A 164 24.62 69.76 -39.75
CA VAL A 164 23.26 69.22 -39.87
C VAL A 164 23.27 67.75 -40.30
N ASP A 165 24.14 67.37 -41.23
CA ASP A 165 24.26 65.98 -41.67
C ASP A 165 24.82 65.06 -40.57
N GLU A 166 25.76 65.52 -39.74
CA GLU A 166 26.20 64.77 -38.56
C GLU A 166 25.09 64.65 -37.50
N MET A 167 24.32 65.71 -37.26
CA MET A 167 23.19 65.67 -36.34
C MET A 167 22.11 64.68 -36.81
N ARG A 168 21.86 64.62 -38.12
CA ARG A 168 20.94 63.63 -38.72
C ARG A 168 21.40 62.19 -38.48
N LYS A 169 22.70 61.91 -38.57
CA LYS A 169 23.23 60.57 -38.25
C LYS A 169 22.99 60.21 -36.80
N ILE A 170 23.24 61.14 -35.88
CA ILE A 170 23.00 60.93 -34.45
C ILE A 170 21.51 60.64 -34.18
N VAL A 171 20.60 61.43 -34.77
CA VAL A 171 19.14 61.20 -34.65
C VAL A 171 18.75 59.83 -35.19
N ALA A 172 19.26 59.43 -36.36
CA ALA A 172 18.96 58.12 -36.95
C ALA A 172 19.41 56.95 -36.04
N GLU A 173 20.57 57.06 -35.38
CA GLU A 173 21.03 56.05 -34.42
C GLU A 173 20.17 56.03 -33.14
N TYR A 174 19.69 57.18 -32.66
CA TYR A 174 18.73 57.22 -31.55
C TYR A 174 17.38 56.62 -31.92
N GLU A 175 16.84 56.94 -33.09
CA GLU A 175 15.60 56.35 -33.60
C GLU A 175 15.71 54.83 -33.67
N LYS A 176 16.82 54.31 -34.19
CA LYS A 176 17.11 52.87 -34.23
C LYS A 176 17.19 52.26 -32.83
N THR A 177 17.86 52.93 -31.89
CA THR A 177 18.00 52.45 -30.51
C THR A 177 16.64 52.39 -29.81
N ILE A 178 15.80 53.41 -29.98
CA ILE A 178 14.46 53.46 -29.39
C ILE A 178 13.56 52.38 -30.01
N ALA A 179 13.59 52.20 -31.33
CA ALA A 179 12.84 51.14 -32.00
C ALA A 179 13.24 49.75 -31.48
N GLN A 180 14.54 49.49 -31.37
CA GLN A 180 15.06 48.23 -30.83
C GLN A 180 14.61 48.01 -29.37
N MET A 181 14.65 49.05 -28.53
CA MET A 181 14.19 48.95 -27.13
C MET A 181 12.70 48.59 -27.04
N ILE A 182 11.84 49.18 -27.89
CA ILE A 182 10.41 48.87 -27.93
C ILE A 182 10.19 47.42 -28.36
N GLU A 183 10.87 46.97 -29.42
CA GLU A 183 10.77 45.58 -29.90
C GLU A 183 11.25 44.57 -28.84
N ASP A 184 12.35 44.87 -28.16
CA ASP A 184 12.88 44.03 -27.09
C ASP A 184 11.95 43.99 -25.87
N GLU A 185 11.34 45.11 -25.48
CA GLU A 185 10.36 45.15 -24.40
C GLU A 185 9.11 44.33 -24.74
N GLN A 186 8.59 44.46 -25.96
CA GLN A 186 7.44 43.67 -26.43
C GLN A 186 7.77 42.18 -26.50
N ARG A 187 8.94 41.83 -27.04
CA ARG A 187 9.43 40.44 -27.10
C ARG A 187 9.61 39.86 -25.70
N ASN A 188 10.21 40.61 -24.78
CA ASN A 188 10.38 40.19 -23.40
C ASN A 188 9.04 40.01 -22.70
N THR A 189 8.10 40.93 -22.87
CA THR A 189 6.73 40.85 -22.31
C THR A 189 6.00 39.59 -22.79
N LEU A 190 6.02 39.31 -24.09
CA LEU A 190 5.42 38.10 -24.66
C LEU A 190 6.10 36.82 -24.15
N SER A 191 7.43 36.83 -24.03
CA SER A 191 8.18 35.69 -23.50
C SER A 191 7.87 35.44 -22.02
N ALA A 192 7.75 36.50 -21.21
CA ALA A 192 7.39 36.43 -19.80
C ALA A 192 5.94 35.95 -19.63
N GLN A 193 5.01 36.43 -20.46
CA GLN A 193 3.62 35.96 -20.44
C GLN A 193 3.50 34.47 -20.80
N LYS A 194 4.25 34.00 -21.80
CA LYS A 194 4.31 32.56 -22.14
C LYS A 194 4.89 31.73 -21.00
N ALA A 195 5.98 32.19 -20.38
CA ALA A 195 6.59 31.51 -19.25
C ALA A 195 5.62 31.45 -18.05
N LEU A 196 4.93 32.55 -17.75
CA LEU A 196 3.92 32.61 -16.69
C LEU A 196 2.77 31.63 -16.95
N HIS A 197 2.28 31.58 -18.19
CA HIS A 197 1.22 30.64 -18.57
C HIS A 197 1.68 29.19 -18.42
N ALA A 198 2.90 28.85 -18.87
CA ALA A 198 3.46 27.51 -18.73
C ALA A 198 3.57 27.09 -17.25
N VAL A 199 4.12 27.95 -16.39
CA VAL A 199 4.22 27.67 -14.94
C VAL A 199 2.84 27.57 -14.29
N THR A 200 1.86 28.35 -14.75
CA THR A 200 0.47 28.27 -14.24
C THR A 200 -0.16 26.91 -14.57
N MET A 201 0.02 26.44 -15.80
CA MET A 201 -0.48 25.13 -16.23
C MET A 201 0.19 23.99 -15.45
N GLU A 202 1.50 24.07 -15.22
CA GLU A 202 2.23 23.09 -14.42
C GLU A 202 1.74 23.08 -12.96
N LYS A 203 1.52 24.26 -12.36
CA LYS A 203 0.92 24.40 -11.03
C LYS A 203 -0.47 23.75 -10.98
N ASP A 204 -1.32 23.99 -11.97
CA ASP A 204 -2.67 23.43 -12.01
C ASP A 204 -2.66 21.90 -12.16
N ALA A 205 -1.74 21.35 -12.97
CA ALA A 205 -1.52 19.92 -13.08
C ALA A 205 -1.06 19.31 -11.74
N ALA A 206 -0.06 19.91 -11.08
CA ALA A 206 0.41 19.44 -9.78
C ALA A 206 -0.67 19.50 -8.69
N LEU A 207 -1.54 20.52 -8.72
CA LEU A 207 -2.70 20.58 -7.82
C LEU A 207 -3.72 19.48 -8.11
N ALA A 208 -3.98 19.16 -9.38
CA ALA A 208 -4.87 18.07 -9.74
C ALA A 208 -4.34 16.71 -9.23
N ASP A 209 -3.03 16.48 -9.37
CA ASP A 209 -2.34 15.29 -8.87
C ASP A 209 -2.41 15.20 -7.35
N LEU A 210 -2.13 16.30 -6.65
CA LEU A 210 -2.27 16.38 -5.18
C LEU A 210 -3.68 16.01 -4.73
N ASN A 211 -4.70 16.61 -5.34
CA ASN A 211 -6.10 16.31 -5.02
C ASN A 211 -6.44 14.83 -5.29
N SER A 212 -5.87 14.22 -6.33
CA SER A 212 -6.04 12.79 -6.62
C SER A 212 -5.44 11.92 -5.51
N VAL A 213 -4.22 12.24 -5.08
CA VAL A 213 -3.54 11.55 -3.99
C VAL A 213 -4.34 11.68 -2.68
N GLU A 214 -4.80 12.88 -2.33
CA GLU A 214 -5.60 13.12 -1.12
C GLU A 214 -6.91 12.30 -1.10
N ARG A 215 -7.58 12.16 -2.25
CA ARG A 215 -8.77 11.29 -2.38
C ARG A 215 -8.40 9.82 -2.19
N SER A 216 -7.34 9.36 -2.85
CA SER A 216 -6.88 7.96 -2.73
C SER A 216 -6.48 7.60 -1.30
N LEU A 217 -5.82 8.52 -0.60
CA LEU A 217 -5.42 8.38 0.78
C LEU A 217 -6.64 8.27 1.70
N SER A 218 -7.65 9.11 1.46
CA SER A 218 -8.92 9.05 2.20
C SER A 218 -9.63 7.70 2.03
N ASP A 219 -9.62 7.11 0.83
CA ASP A 219 -10.19 5.77 0.62
C ASP A 219 -9.38 4.68 1.33
N VAL A 220 -8.04 4.77 1.31
CA VAL A 220 -7.17 3.84 2.06
C VAL A 220 -7.47 3.90 3.56
N PHE A 221 -7.61 5.09 4.14
CA PHE A 221 -7.99 5.24 5.55
C PHE A 221 -9.36 4.62 5.86
N ARG A 222 -10.35 4.81 4.99
CA ARG A 222 -11.67 4.19 5.15
C ARG A 222 -11.58 2.66 5.11
N ARG A 223 -10.85 2.09 4.15
CA ARG A 223 -10.62 0.63 4.07
C ARG A 223 -9.89 0.10 5.29
N TYR A 224 -8.90 0.84 5.80
CA TYR A 224 -8.17 0.49 7.01
C TYR A 224 -9.09 0.43 8.23
N GLU A 225 -9.90 1.47 8.48
CA GLU A 225 -10.83 1.47 9.63
C GLU A 225 -11.88 0.36 9.51
N ASN A 226 -12.37 0.05 8.30
CA ASN A 226 -13.26 -1.10 8.08
C ASN A 226 -12.59 -2.43 8.41
N MET A 227 -11.35 -2.62 7.95
CA MET A 227 -10.58 -3.83 8.23
C MET A 227 -10.29 -3.97 9.73
N LYS A 228 -9.91 -2.87 10.38
CA LYS A 228 -9.69 -2.81 11.82
C LYS A 228 -10.94 -3.21 12.61
N SER A 229 -12.11 -2.67 12.25
CA SER A 229 -13.40 -3.08 12.85
C SER A 229 -13.68 -4.58 12.66
N THR A 230 -13.40 -5.10 11.47
CA THR A 230 -13.55 -6.54 11.18
C THR A 230 -12.62 -7.40 12.03
N LEU A 231 -11.35 -7.01 12.17
CA LEU A 231 -10.36 -7.69 13.01
C LEU A 231 -10.75 -7.65 14.49
N GLU A 232 -11.27 -6.54 14.99
CA GLU A 232 -11.82 -6.44 16.34
C GLU A 232 -13.00 -7.40 16.55
N GLY A 233 -13.85 -7.58 15.53
CA GLY A 233 -14.91 -8.59 15.51
C GLY A 233 -14.36 -10.01 15.60
N PHE A 234 -13.35 -10.37 14.78
CA PHE A 234 -12.71 -11.68 14.84
C PHE A 234 -12.05 -11.95 16.19
N LYS A 235 -11.40 -10.95 16.80
CA LYS A 235 -10.81 -11.07 18.14
C LYS A 235 -11.86 -11.39 19.21
N LYS A 236 -13.00 -10.69 19.21
CA LYS A 236 -14.13 -11.00 20.11
C LYS A 236 -14.68 -12.41 19.88
N ASN A 237 -14.80 -12.83 18.61
CA ASN A 237 -15.26 -14.18 18.27
C ASN A 237 -14.28 -15.26 18.78
N GLU A 238 -12.97 -15.04 18.61
CA GLU A 238 -11.93 -15.93 19.13
C GLU A 238 -12.02 -16.07 20.66
N GLU A 239 -12.20 -14.96 21.38
CA GLU A 239 -12.37 -14.96 22.84
C GLU A 239 -13.59 -15.79 23.27
N VAL A 240 -14.73 -15.64 22.57
CA VAL A 240 -15.93 -16.45 22.83
C VAL A 240 -15.67 -17.93 22.57
N LEU A 241 -15.05 -18.28 21.44
CA LEU A 241 -14.74 -19.68 21.11
C LEU A 241 -13.78 -20.31 22.13
N LYS A 242 -12.76 -19.57 22.58
CA LYS A 242 -11.85 -20.02 23.64
C LYS A 242 -12.60 -20.30 24.93
N LYS A 243 -13.50 -19.41 25.34
CA LYS A 243 -14.33 -19.60 26.53
C LYS A 243 -15.21 -20.84 26.41
N CYS A 244 -15.89 -21.03 25.27
CA CYS A 244 -16.71 -22.21 25.03
C CYS A 244 -15.88 -23.51 25.07
N ALA A 245 -14.68 -23.53 24.47
CA ALA A 245 -13.79 -24.69 24.53
C ALA A 245 -13.35 -25.00 25.97
N GLN A 246 -13.04 -23.98 26.77
CA GLN A 246 -12.68 -24.14 28.18
C GLN A 246 -13.85 -24.70 29.01
N GLU A 247 -15.08 -24.22 28.77
CA GLU A 247 -16.28 -24.73 29.44
C GLU A 247 -16.55 -26.20 29.10
N TYR A 248 -16.38 -26.61 27.85
CA TYR A 248 -16.49 -28.02 27.46
C TYR A 248 -15.41 -28.89 28.12
N LEU A 249 -14.16 -28.43 28.16
CA LEU A 249 -13.09 -29.14 28.84
C LEU A 249 -13.38 -29.32 30.34
N ALA A 250 -13.89 -28.29 31.00
CA ALA A 250 -14.27 -28.36 32.40
C ALA A 250 -15.40 -29.38 32.63
N ARG A 251 -16.42 -29.40 31.77
CA ARG A 251 -17.52 -30.38 31.82
C ARG A 251 -17.03 -31.81 31.63
N VAL A 252 -16.17 -32.05 30.64
CA VAL A 252 -15.60 -33.38 30.40
C VAL A 252 -14.84 -33.87 31.63
N LYS A 253 -13.99 -33.02 32.24
CA LYS A 253 -13.27 -33.37 33.47
C LYS A 253 -14.20 -33.68 34.64
N GLN A 254 -15.29 -32.92 34.79
CA GLN A 254 -16.27 -33.16 35.84
C GLN A 254 -16.97 -34.51 35.68
N GLU A 255 -17.42 -34.84 34.46
CA GLU A 255 -18.05 -36.13 34.18
C GLU A 255 -17.06 -37.30 34.28
N GLU A 256 -15.79 -37.10 33.91
CA GLU A 256 -14.73 -38.09 34.10
C GLU A 256 -14.51 -38.41 35.58
N GLN A 257 -14.43 -37.39 36.45
CA GLN A 257 -14.33 -37.57 37.90
C GLN A 257 -15.56 -38.28 38.47
N ARG A 258 -16.76 -37.93 38.00
CA ARG A 258 -18.01 -38.58 38.40
C ARG A 258 -18.02 -40.06 38.02
N TYR A 259 -17.58 -40.39 36.80
CA TYR A 259 -17.46 -41.77 36.33
C TYR A 259 -16.47 -42.56 37.18
N GLN A 260 -15.27 -42.01 37.45
CA GLN A 260 -14.26 -42.67 38.28
C GLN A 260 -14.78 -42.98 39.70
N THR A 261 -15.49 -42.02 40.31
CA THR A 261 -16.10 -42.20 41.64
C THR A 261 -17.15 -43.32 41.62
N LEU A 262 -18.03 -43.33 40.62
CA LEU A 262 -19.06 -44.36 40.49
C LEU A 262 -18.47 -45.74 40.20
N LYS A 263 -17.42 -45.80 39.39
CA LYS A 263 -16.68 -47.03 39.08
C LYS A 263 -16.06 -47.63 40.34
N LEU A 264 -15.32 -46.84 41.12
CA LEU A 264 -14.73 -47.29 42.38
C LEU A 264 -15.79 -47.82 43.34
N HIS A 265 -16.89 -47.10 43.53
CA HIS A 265 -17.97 -47.55 44.40
C HIS A 265 -18.65 -48.85 43.93
N ALA A 266 -18.76 -49.06 42.61
CA ALA A 266 -19.27 -50.32 42.06
C ALA A 266 -18.27 -51.48 42.26
N GLU A 267 -16.98 -51.24 42.04
CA GLU A 267 -15.90 -52.20 42.31
C GLU A 267 -15.89 -52.61 43.79
N GLU A 268 -15.94 -51.65 44.72
CA GLU A 268 -16.02 -51.92 46.16
C GLU A 268 -17.24 -52.76 46.56
N LYS A 269 -18.39 -52.53 45.91
CA LYS A 269 -19.61 -53.33 46.16
C LYS A 269 -19.48 -54.75 45.63
N LEU A 270 -18.85 -54.93 44.46
CA LEU A 270 -18.58 -56.25 43.91
C LEU A 270 -17.62 -57.03 44.82
N ASP A 271 -16.56 -56.39 45.32
CA ASP A 271 -15.60 -57.02 46.21
C ASP A 271 -16.26 -57.46 47.52
N LYS A 272 -17.08 -56.61 48.15
CA LYS A 272 -17.85 -56.97 49.35
C LYS A 272 -18.79 -58.15 49.12
N ALA A 273 -19.53 -58.16 48.01
CA ALA A 273 -20.41 -59.29 47.67
C ALA A 273 -19.61 -60.58 47.43
N ASN A 274 -18.44 -60.49 46.80
CA ASN A 274 -17.55 -61.64 46.60
C ASN A 274 -17.00 -62.17 47.94
N GLU A 275 -16.61 -61.28 48.85
CA GLU A 275 -16.21 -61.65 50.22
C GLU A 275 -17.34 -62.35 50.98
N GLU A 276 -18.57 -61.83 50.92
CA GLU A 276 -19.76 -62.45 51.51
C GLU A 276 -20.02 -63.85 50.93
N ILE A 277 -19.94 -64.01 49.60
CA ILE A 277 -20.09 -65.31 48.93
C ILE A 277 -19.01 -66.29 49.40
N ALA A 278 -17.75 -65.86 49.47
CA ALA A 278 -16.65 -66.69 49.95
C ALA A 278 -16.86 -67.10 51.42
N GLN A 279 -17.34 -66.18 52.26
CA GLN A 279 -17.64 -66.45 53.66
C GLN A 279 -18.78 -67.47 53.81
N VAL A 280 -19.87 -67.31 53.06
CA VAL A 280 -21.00 -68.26 53.07
C VAL A 280 -20.56 -69.65 52.60
N ARG A 281 -19.77 -69.73 51.51
CA ARG A 281 -19.23 -71.01 51.01
C ARG A 281 -18.32 -71.69 52.03
N SER A 282 -17.47 -70.92 52.72
CA SER A 282 -16.59 -71.43 53.77
C SER A 282 -17.38 -71.99 54.96
N LYS A 283 -18.38 -71.23 55.45
CA LYS A 283 -19.29 -71.68 56.53
C LYS A 283 -20.05 -72.94 56.15
N ALA A 284 -20.68 -72.97 54.97
CA ALA A 284 -21.39 -74.14 54.47
C ALA A 284 -20.46 -75.35 54.29
N GLY A 285 -19.20 -75.13 53.88
CA GLY A 285 -18.17 -76.18 53.82
C GLY A 285 -17.84 -76.75 55.20
N ALA A 286 -17.67 -75.90 56.21
CA ALA A 286 -17.41 -76.33 57.59
C ALA A 286 -18.61 -77.10 58.18
N GLU A 287 -19.83 -76.61 57.96
CA GLU A 287 -21.06 -77.29 58.38
C GLU A 287 -21.22 -78.65 57.69
N ASN A 288 -21.00 -78.74 56.38
CA ASN A 288 -21.02 -80.00 55.65
C ASN A 288 -19.98 -81.00 56.17
N MET A 289 -18.76 -80.55 56.49
CA MET A 289 -17.75 -81.43 57.10
C MET A 289 -18.19 -81.95 58.47
N ALA A 290 -18.76 -81.08 59.32
CA ALA A 290 -19.27 -81.45 60.63
C ALA A 290 -20.44 -82.44 60.55
N LEU A 291 -21.39 -82.21 59.63
CA LEU A 291 -22.51 -83.12 59.36
C LEU A 291 -22.02 -84.45 58.78
N THR A 292 -21.07 -84.43 57.85
CA THR A 292 -20.49 -85.66 57.27
C THR A 292 -19.77 -86.49 58.35
N ALA A 293 -19.04 -85.85 59.26
CA ALA A 293 -18.40 -86.54 60.38
C ALA A 293 -19.42 -87.13 61.35
N SER A 294 -20.50 -86.38 61.66
CA SER A 294 -21.59 -86.86 62.51
C SER A 294 -22.36 -88.01 61.89
N LEU A 295 -22.65 -87.94 60.58
CA LEU A 295 -23.29 -89.01 59.82
C LEU A 295 -22.44 -90.28 59.85
N ARG A 296 -21.12 -90.18 59.61
CA ARG A 296 -20.21 -91.34 59.69
C ARG A 296 -20.21 -91.96 61.08
N LYS A 297 -20.22 -91.14 62.14
CA LYS A 297 -20.27 -91.64 63.52
C LYS A 297 -21.56 -92.45 63.78
N GLU A 298 -22.71 -91.93 63.38
CA GLU A 298 -23.98 -92.65 63.55
C GLU A 298 -24.08 -93.88 62.64
N GLN A 299 -23.53 -93.82 61.41
CA GLN A 299 -23.41 -94.99 60.52
C GLN A 299 -22.61 -96.12 61.19
N MET A 300 -21.42 -95.83 61.73
CA MET A 300 -20.60 -96.84 62.44
C MET A 300 -21.31 -97.40 63.67
N LYS A 301 -22.05 -96.57 64.41
CA LYS A 301 -22.83 -97.02 65.57
C LYS A 301 -23.97 -97.95 65.15
N ASN A 302 -24.67 -97.61 64.06
CA ASN A 302 -25.75 -98.45 63.55
C ASN A 302 -25.21 -99.80 63.06
N GLU A 303 -24.11 -99.80 62.29
CA GLU A 303 -23.42 -101.03 61.87
C GLU A 303 -23.01 -101.90 63.06
N SER A 304 -22.47 -101.29 64.13
CA SER A 304 -22.12 -102.01 65.36
C SER A 304 -23.33 -102.60 66.07
N LEU A 305 -24.44 -101.87 66.15
CA LEU A 305 -25.70 -102.36 66.75
C LEU A 305 -26.31 -103.49 65.91
N GLU A 306 -26.29 -103.39 64.58
CA GLU A 306 -26.74 -104.43 63.66
C GLU A 306 -25.93 -105.72 63.84
N GLN A 307 -24.59 -105.62 63.97
CA GLN A 307 -23.72 -106.77 64.27
C GLN A 307 -24.05 -107.41 65.63
N ALA A 308 -24.24 -106.61 66.68
CA ALA A 308 -24.61 -107.11 68.00
C ALA A 308 -25.99 -107.80 67.99
N LEU A 309 -26.95 -107.24 67.24
CA LEU A 309 -28.27 -107.82 67.07
C LEU A 309 -28.20 -109.15 66.32
N LEU A 310 -27.40 -109.25 65.26
CA LEU A 310 -27.13 -110.50 64.55
C LEU A 310 -26.52 -111.56 65.47
N GLN A 311 -25.52 -111.20 66.28
CA GLN A 311 -24.91 -112.11 67.25
C GLN A 311 -25.93 -112.60 68.29
N LYS A 312 -26.76 -111.70 68.82
CA LYS A 312 -27.83 -112.07 69.76
C LYS A 312 -28.88 -112.98 69.13
N ASN A 313 -29.25 -112.75 67.88
CA ASN A 313 -30.14 -113.65 67.15
C ASN A 313 -29.51 -115.04 66.97
N GLN A 314 -28.21 -115.13 66.64
CA GLN A 314 -27.50 -116.40 66.56
C GLN A 314 -27.45 -117.13 67.92
N GLU A 315 -27.16 -116.42 69.02
CA GLU A 315 -27.20 -116.98 70.38
C GLU A 315 -28.61 -117.51 70.73
N ILE A 316 -29.67 -116.77 70.36
CA ILE A 316 -31.06 -117.22 70.55
C ILE A 316 -31.31 -118.49 69.72
N GLU A 317 -30.91 -118.54 68.45
CA GLU A 317 -31.06 -119.73 67.61
C GLU A 317 -30.31 -120.93 68.18
N GLU A 318 -29.10 -120.75 68.71
CA GLU A 318 -28.33 -121.80 69.39
C GLU A 318 -29.00 -122.26 70.69
N LEU A 319 -29.47 -121.33 71.52
CA LEU A 319 -30.22 -121.65 72.74
C LEU A 319 -31.51 -122.40 72.41
N THR A 320 -32.25 -121.98 71.37
CA THR A 320 -33.44 -122.67 70.89
C THR A 320 -33.09 -124.09 70.42
N LYS A 321 -32.01 -124.28 69.65
CA LYS A 321 -31.52 -125.62 69.26
C LYS A 321 -31.20 -126.49 70.46
N ILE A 322 -30.51 -125.97 71.47
CA ILE A 322 -30.19 -126.73 72.71
C ILE A 322 -31.48 -127.09 73.45
N CYS A 323 -32.43 -126.16 73.58
CA CYS A 323 -33.74 -126.42 74.17
C CYS A 323 -34.49 -127.52 73.41
N ASP A 324 -34.53 -127.46 72.07
CA ASP A 324 -35.16 -128.46 71.21
C ASP A 324 -34.48 -129.83 71.34
N GLU A 325 -33.14 -129.88 71.39
CA GLU A 325 -32.36 -131.09 71.64
C GLU A 325 -32.66 -131.70 73.02
N LEU A 326 -32.80 -130.88 74.06
CA LEU A 326 -33.18 -131.32 75.41
C LEU A 326 -34.62 -131.87 75.43
N ILE A 327 -35.56 -131.19 74.78
CA ILE A 327 -36.94 -131.67 74.62
C ILE A 327 -36.95 -133.02 73.88
N ALA A 328 -36.17 -133.16 72.80
CA ALA A 328 -36.06 -134.41 72.05
C ALA A 328 -35.42 -135.55 72.87
N LYS A 329 -34.51 -135.25 73.82
CA LYS A 329 -33.95 -136.23 74.76
C LYS A 329 -34.95 -136.61 75.86
N MET A 330 -35.73 -135.66 76.38
CA MET A 330 -36.77 -135.88 77.39
C MET A 330 -38.02 -136.57 76.82
N GLY A 331 -38.27 -136.47 75.50
CA GLY A 331 -39.35 -137.18 74.81
C GLY A 331 -39.02 -138.61 74.37
N LYS A 332 -37.83 -139.13 74.67
CA LYS A 332 -37.36 -140.49 74.32
C LYS A 332 -37.16 -141.43 75.50
N THR A 333 -37.60 -141.06 76.71
CA THR A 333 -37.69 -142.00 77.83
C THR A 333 -39.11 -142.57 77.93
N ASP A 334 -39.35 -143.58 77.11
CA ASP A 334 -40.14 -144.79 77.43
C ASP A 334 -39.19 -146.00 77.33
#